data_AF-A0A9D6ETK7-F1
#
_entry.id   AF-A0A9D6ETK7-F1
#
_cell.length_a   1.000
_cell.length_b   1.000
_cell.length_c   1.000
_cell.angle_alpha   90.00
_cell.angle_beta   90.00
_cell.angle_gamma   90.00
#
_symmetry.space_group_name_H-M   'P 1'
#
loop_
_entity.id
_entity.type
_entity.pdbx_description
1 polymer ?
#
loop_
_entity_poly.entity_id
_entity_poly.type
_entity_poly.pdbx_seq_one_letter_code
_entity_poly.pdbx_strand_id
1 'polypeptide(L)'
;MTNNRMNHMDSSKVTHRIVEKAIELLEQHPEGLRWTDLLTKIKESDPNFHPKTVNGIVWKLVERFPDKVYKPSKGLFRLLKYKSD
;
A
#
# COMPACT_ATOMS: atom_id res chain seq x y z
N MET A 1 -12.49 -19.84 -1.71
CA MET A 1 -11.63 -19.71 -2.91
C MET A 1 -10.98 -18.33 -2.86
N THR A 2 -9.89 -18.18 -2.11
CA THR A 2 -9.18 -16.90 -1.96
C THR A 2 -8.29 -16.68 -3.18
N ASN A 3 -8.56 -15.61 -3.94
CA ASN A 3 -7.81 -15.26 -5.13
C ASN A 3 -6.36 -14.90 -4.75
N ASN A 4 -5.48 -15.85 -4.98
CA ASN A 4 -4.06 -15.76 -4.76
C ASN A 4 -3.37 -14.91 -5.86
N ARG A 5 -3.63 -13.60 -5.87
CA ARG A 5 -2.99 -12.63 -6.79
C ARG A 5 -1.57 -12.23 -6.39
N MET A 6 -0.95 -12.92 -5.42
CA MET A 6 0.44 -12.67 -5.01
C MET A 6 1.44 -13.62 -5.66
N ASN A 7 1.01 -14.72 -6.26
CA ASN A 7 1.92 -15.83 -6.60
C ASN A 7 2.65 -15.73 -7.96
N HIS A 8 2.73 -14.56 -8.58
CA HIS A 8 3.62 -14.38 -9.75
C HIS A 8 4.04 -12.92 -9.97
N MET A 9 4.46 -12.21 -8.91
CA MET A 9 5.16 -10.93 -9.07
C MET A 9 6.65 -11.14 -8.82
N ASP A 10 7.47 -10.90 -9.86
CA ASP A 10 8.91 -10.75 -9.68
C ASP A 10 9.19 -9.68 -8.61
N SER A 11 9.76 -10.08 -7.48
CA SER A 11 10.08 -9.19 -6.36
C SER A 11 11.02 -8.04 -6.76
N SER A 12 11.75 -8.19 -7.87
CA SER A 12 12.61 -7.15 -8.44
C SER A 12 11.85 -5.96 -9.04
N LYS A 13 10.57 -6.12 -9.42
CA LYS A 13 9.80 -5.03 -10.06
C LYS A 13 9.54 -3.91 -9.05
N VAL A 14 9.89 -2.68 -9.41
CA VAL A 14 9.66 -1.47 -8.59
C VAL A 14 8.21 -1.38 -8.08
N THR A 15 7.24 -1.81 -8.89
CA THR A 15 5.83 -1.84 -8.47
C THR A 15 5.58 -2.76 -7.28
N HIS A 16 6.18 -3.95 -7.29
CA HIS A 16 6.04 -4.92 -6.21
C HIS A 16 6.64 -4.37 -4.91
N ARG A 17 7.88 -3.87 -4.98
CA ARG A 17 8.60 -3.31 -3.84
C ARG A 17 7.85 -2.14 -3.19
N ILE A 18 7.23 -1.27 -4.00
CA ILE A 18 6.37 -0.18 -3.49
C ILE A 18 5.11 -0.71 -2.81
N VAL A 19 4.46 -1.73 -3.40
CA VAL A 19 3.26 -2.34 -2.81
C VAL A 19 3.61 -3.05 -1.50
N GLU A 20 4.66 -3.86 -1.47
CA GLU A 20 5.12 -4.54 -0.26
C GLU A 20 5.41 -3.54 0.84
N LYS A 21 6.17 -2.48 0.54
CA LYS A 21 6.45 -1.43 1.52
C LYS A 21 5.18 -0.72 1.99
N ALA A 22 4.22 -0.46 1.11
CA ALA A 22 2.94 0.15 1.49
C ALA A 22 2.15 -0.76 2.46
N ILE A 23 2.09 -2.07 2.19
CA ILE A 23 1.43 -3.03 3.06
C ILE A 23 2.16 -3.16 4.40
N GLU A 24 3.49 -3.26 4.39
CA GLU A 24 4.33 -3.30 5.60
C GLU A 24 4.11 -2.07 6.49
N LEU A 25 4.02 -0.88 5.91
CA LEU A 25 3.72 0.33 6.67
C LEU A 25 2.30 0.31 7.25
N LEU A 26 1.31 -0.18 6.51
CA LEU A 26 -0.06 -0.29 7.03
C LEU A 26 -0.22 -1.42 8.07
N GLU A 27 0.64 -2.44 8.06
CA GLU A 27 0.76 -3.44 9.12
C GLU A 27 1.29 -2.80 10.41
N GLN A 28 2.29 -1.93 10.31
CA GLN A 28 2.88 -1.22 11.46
C GLN A 28 1.97 -0.13 12.04
N HIS A 29 0.95 0.29 11.30
CA HIS A 29 0.01 1.36 11.67
C HIS A 29 -1.43 0.84 11.63
N PRO A 30 -1.90 0.11 12.67
CA PRO A 30 -3.22 -0.48 12.70
C PRO A 30 -4.36 0.53 12.53
N GLU A 31 -4.17 1.79 12.90
CA GLU A 31 -5.09 2.92 12.70
C GLU A 31 -5.16 3.42 11.24
N GLY A 32 -4.17 3.04 10.43
CA GLY A 32 -3.99 3.48 9.06
C GLY A 32 -3.09 4.71 8.91
N LEU A 33 -2.72 5.01 7.67
CA LEU A 33 -1.85 6.14 7.34
C LEU A 33 -2.55 7.12 6.40
N ARG A 34 -2.34 8.43 6.64
CA ARG A 34 -2.74 9.45 5.69
C ARG A 34 -1.89 9.35 4.43
N TRP A 35 -2.47 9.76 3.30
CA TRP A 35 -1.86 9.74 1.99
C TRP A 35 -0.47 10.37 1.97
N THR A 36 -0.34 11.56 2.55
CA THR A 36 0.94 12.27 2.64
C THR A 36 1.98 11.44 3.39
N ASP A 37 1.60 10.89 4.54
CA ASP A 37 2.51 10.16 5.42
C ASP A 37 2.93 8.83 4.79
N LEU A 38 1.99 8.12 4.16
CA LEU A 38 2.27 6.89 3.43
C LEU A 38 3.22 7.13 2.26
N LEU A 39 2.99 8.19 1.47
CA LEU A 39 3.89 8.55 0.36
C LEU A 39 5.29 8.93 0.85
N THR A 40 5.38 9.74 1.91
CA THR A 40 6.65 10.18 2.48
C THR A 40 7.44 8.99 2.98
N LYS A 41 6.83 8.14 3.82
CA LYS A 41 7.48 6.94 4.38
C LYS A 41 7.96 5.97 3.29
N ILE A 42 7.19 5.78 2.21
CA ILE A 42 7.62 4.93 1.08
C ILE A 42 8.84 5.53 0.38
N LYS A 43 8.84 6.83 0.09
CA LYS A 43 9.96 7.51 -0.60
C LYS A 43 11.22 7.53 0.26
N GLU A 44 11.07 7.71 1.57
CA GLU A 44 12.20 7.67 2.52
C GLU A 44 12.80 6.26 2.65
N SER A 45 11.99 5.22 2.43
CA SER A 45 12.47 3.83 2.53
C SER A 45 13.38 3.38 1.38
N ASP A 46 13.26 4.01 0.20
CA ASP A 46 14.16 3.77 -0.93
C ASP A 46 14.23 5.02 -1.83
N PRO A 47 15.37 5.74 -1.85
CA PRO A 47 15.54 6.93 -2.68
C PRO A 47 15.48 6.65 -4.20
N ASN A 48 15.57 5.39 -4.63
CA ASN A 48 15.38 5.01 -6.04
C ASN A 48 13.92 5.01 -6.47
N PHE A 49 12.97 5.09 -5.53
CA PHE A 49 11.55 5.17 -5.86
C PHE A 49 11.20 6.55 -6.43
N HIS A 50 10.98 6.58 -7.74
CA HIS A 50 10.56 7.80 -8.40
C HIS A 50 9.20 8.30 -7.85
N PRO A 51 9.07 9.58 -7.44
CA PRO A 51 7.86 10.06 -6.76
C PRO A 51 6.55 9.86 -7.53
N LYS A 52 6.55 10.04 -8.86
CA LYS A 52 5.34 9.82 -9.67
C LYS A 52 4.89 8.35 -9.67
N THR A 53 5.85 7.42 -9.59
CA THR A 53 5.60 5.98 -9.57
C THR A 53 4.97 5.59 -8.24
N VAL A 54 5.52 6.07 -7.12
CA VAL A 54 4.93 5.89 -5.78
C VAL A 54 3.50 6.43 -5.76
N ASN A 55 3.29 7.67 -6.17
CA ASN A 55 1.97 8.29 -6.20
C ASN A 55 0.96 7.46 -7.02
N GLY A 56 1.33 7.05 -8.24
CA GLY A 56 0.44 6.28 -9.11
C GLY A 56 0.09 4.89 -8.56
N ILE A 57 1.04 4.21 -7.92
CA ILE A 57 0.80 2.88 -7.33
C ILE A 57 -0.05 2.99 -6.06
N VAL A 58 0.29 3.92 -5.15
CA VAL A 58 -0.44 4.11 -3.89
C VAL A 58 -1.88 4.57 -4.16
N TRP A 59 -2.10 5.39 -5.20
CA TRP A 59 -3.45 5.79 -5.60
C TRP A 59 -4.32 4.57 -5.97
N LYS A 60 -3.75 3.65 -6.74
CA LYS A 60 -4.41 2.41 -7.20
C LYS A 60 -4.40 1.28 -6.17
N LEU A 61 -3.89 1.51 -4.96
CA LEU A 61 -3.70 0.45 -3.97
C LEU A 61 -5.03 -0.22 -3.59
N VAL A 62 -6.09 0.56 -3.37
CA VAL A 62 -7.43 0.03 -3.06
C VAL A 62 -8.13 -0.63 -4.24
N GLU A 63 -7.84 -0.19 -5.46
CA GLU A 63 -8.38 -0.83 -6.68
C GLU A 63 -7.70 -2.18 -6.95
N ARG A 64 -6.41 -2.28 -6.66
CA ARG A 64 -5.61 -3.49 -6.88
C ARG A 64 -5.78 -4.52 -5.77
N PHE A 65 -5.98 -4.07 -4.54
CA PHE A 65 -6.10 -4.92 -3.35
C PHE A 65 -7.36 -4.58 -2.53
N PRO A 66 -8.56 -4.63 -3.13
CA PRO A 66 -9.81 -4.26 -2.45
C PRO A 66 -10.16 -5.23 -1.30
N ASP A 67 -9.59 -6.43 -1.31
CA ASP A 67 -9.69 -7.46 -0.29
C ASP A 67 -8.68 -7.27 0.87
N LYS A 68 -7.76 -6.30 0.76
CA LYS A 68 -6.74 -6.03 1.78
C LYS A 68 -6.76 -4.61 2.30
N VAL A 69 -6.96 -3.61 1.45
CA VAL A 69 -6.83 -2.19 1.78
C VAL A 69 -8.14 -1.48 1.50
N TYR A 70 -8.60 -0.67 2.45
CA TYR A 70 -9.75 0.20 2.29
C TYR A 70 -9.43 1.62 2.78
N LYS A 71 -10.36 2.55 2.54
CA LYS A 71 -10.24 3.95 2.99
C LYS A 71 -11.35 4.30 3.98
N PRO A 72 -11.07 4.35 5.29
CA PRO A 72 -12.07 4.75 6.28
C PRO A 72 -12.55 6.20 6.09
N SER A 73 -11.69 7.06 5.53
CA SER A 73 -12.02 8.45 5.18
C SER A 73 -11.16 8.93 3.99
N LYS A 74 -11.46 10.10 3.44
CA LYS A 74 -10.69 10.68 2.33
C LYS A 74 -9.21 10.79 2.73
N GLY A 75 -8.37 10.13 1.93
CA GLY A 75 -6.92 10.15 2.10
C GLY A 75 -6.37 9.30 3.25
N LEU A 76 -7.18 8.53 3.98
CA LEU A 76 -6.72 7.57 4.98
C LEU A 76 -6.73 6.16 4.38
N PHE A 77 -5.63 5.43 4.46
CA PHE A 77 -5.49 4.05 3.99
C PHE A 77 -5.32 3.13 5.20
N ARG A 78 -6.02 1.99 5.21
CA ARG A 78 -5.97 1.04 6.32
C ARG A 78 -6.16 -0.39 5.82
N LEU A 79 -5.57 -1.36 6.52
CA LEU A 79 -5.82 -2.77 6.23
C LEU A 79 -7.20 -3.19 6.74
N LEU A 80 -7.91 -3.99 5.93
CA LEU A 80 -9.23 -4.51 6.25
C LEU A 80 -9.24 -5.35 7.53
N LYS A 81 -8.15 -6.07 7.82
CA LYS A 81 -8.03 -6.89 9.04
C LYS A 81 -8.05 -6.07 10.35
N TYR A 82 -7.81 -4.76 10.27
CA TYR A 82 -7.91 -3.84 11.41
C TYR A 82 -9.22 -3.06 11.44
N LYS A 83 -10.13 -3.30 10.49
CA LYS A 83 -11.46 -2.73 10.53
C LYS A 83 -12.20 -3.34 11.71
N SER A 84 -12.48 -2.51 12.72
CA SER A 84 -13.46 -2.81 13.75
C SER A 84 -14.87 -2.58 13.19
N ASP A 85 -15.81 -3.43 13.59
CA ASP A 85 -17.24 -3.29 13.27
C ASP A 85 -17.89 -2.10 14.01
#